data_AF-A0A522EBK5-F1
#
_entry.id   AF-A0A522EBK5-F1
#
_cell.length_a   1.000
_cell.length_b   1.000
_cell.length_c   1.000
_cell.angle_alpha   90.00
_cell.angle_beta   90.00
_cell.angle_gamma   90.00
#
_symmetry.space_group_name_H-M   'P 1'
#
loop_
_entity.id
_entity.type
_entity.pdbx_description
1 polymer ?
#
loop_
_entity_poly.entity_id
_entity_poly.type
_entity_poly.pdbx_seq_one_letter_code
_entity_poly.pdbx_strand_id
1 'polypeptide(L)'
;MLFFKKYGIQKAKDLSNLLGEAIVKFDPEGATEAAIAEIEAKFDKLNLAFSNAKKAWEKENKEAEAIISLYNQRLAAAEHLQTLPEKADALNQLVAMLEDMLPDVEREKQEAQDAKQYMGELEGLVKQYAEKLKTARHTVEQAKKAMQRAEFLKERAEEKAESAK
;
A
#
# COMPACT_ATOMS: atom_id res chain seq x y z
N MET A 1 -13.08 -6.70 -20.52
CA MET A 1 -12.45 -7.04 -19.22
C MET A 1 -12.30 -5.86 -18.23
N LEU A 2 -12.70 -4.62 -18.58
CA LEU A 2 -12.56 -3.42 -17.73
C LEU A 2 -13.35 -3.44 -16.39
N PHE A 3 -14.50 -4.13 -16.36
CA PHE A 3 -15.35 -4.19 -15.16
C PHE A 3 -14.68 -4.91 -13.98
N PHE A 4 -13.89 -5.95 -14.25
CA PHE A 4 -13.22 -6.72 -13.19
C PHE A 4 -12.05 -5.96 -12.56
N LYS A 5 -11.31 -5.17 -13.35
CA LYS A 5 -10.17 -4.34 -12.87
C LYS A 5 -10.67 -3.24 -11.92
N LYS A 6 -11.73 -2.52 -12.29
CA LYS A 6 -12.33 -1.45 -11.44
C LYS A 6 -13.04 -2.00 -10.19
N TYR A 7 -13.73 -3.13 -10.29
CA TYR A 7 -14.45 -3.71 -9.15
C TYR A 7 -13.50 -4.27 -8.08
N GLY A 8 -12.36 -4.84 -8.50
CA GLY A 8 -11.30 -5.30 -7.59
C GLY A 8 -10.62 -4.15 -6.84
N ILE A 9 -10.32 -3.06 -7.55
CA ILE A 9 -9.74 -1.85 -6.94
C ILE A 9 -10.69 -1.21 -5.94
N GLN A 10 -12.00 -1.16 -6.25
CA GLN A 10 -12.98 -0.56 -5.34
C GLN A 10 -13.10 -1.33 -4.03
N LYS A 11 -13.24 -2.66 -4.07
CA LYS A 11 -13.25 -3.49 -2.85
C LYS A 11 -11.97 -3.37 -2.04
N ALA A 12 -10.83 -3.24 -2.72
CA ALA A 12 -9.55 -3.05 -2.06
C ALA A 12 -9.47 -1.68 -1.36
N LYS A 13 -9.99 -0.62 -2.01
CA LYS A 13 -10.14 0.72 -1.41
C LYS A 13 -11.10 0.75 -0.22
N ASP A 14 -12.22 0.04 -0.29
CA ASP A 14 -13.16 -0.04 0.81
C ASP A 14 -12.52 -0.75 2.03
N LEU A 15 -11.75 -1.81 1.77
CA LEU A 15 -10.98 -2.50 2.80
C LEU A 15 -9.89 -1.59 3.40
N SER A 16 -9.16 -0.82 2.58
CA SER A 16 -8.14 0.10 3.08
C SER A 16 -8.73 1.22 3.94
N ASN A 17 -9.90 1.76 3.56
CA ASN A 17 -10.60 2.78 4.34
C ASN A 17 -11.06 2.23 5.70
N LEU A 18 -11.66 1.04 5.69
CA LEU A 18 -12.10 0.38 6.92
C LEU A 18 -10.92 0.07 7.85
N LEU A 19 -9.79 -0.37 7.29
CA LEU A 19 -8.56 -0.59 8.05
C LEU A 19 -7.97 0.74 8.55
N GLY A 20 -7.95 1.79 7.73
CA GLY A 20 -7.48 3.11 8.12
C GLY A 20 -8.26 3.72 9.27
N GLU A 21 -9.59 3.66 9.26
CA GLU A 21 -10.42 4.11 10.39
C GLU A 21 -10.13 3.34 11.67
N ALA A 22 -9.89 2.02 11.56
CA ALA A 22 -9.54 1.19 12.69
C ALA A 22 -8.17 1.58 13.28
N ILE A 23 -7.20 2.02 12.48
CA ILE A 23 -5.94 2.62 12.98
C ILE A 23 -6.24 3.85 13.81
N VAL A 24 -6.98 4.80 13.24
CA VAL A 24 -7.18 6.12 13.85
C VAL A 24 -7.83 5.98 15.22
N LYS A 25 -8.84 5.10 15.32
CA LYS A 25 -9.57 4.82 16.56
C LYS A 25 -8.78 3.97 17.57
N PHE A 26 -7.69 3.34 17.15
CA PHE A 26 -6.89 2.49 18.03
C PHE A 26 -6.00 3.32 18.97
N ASP A 27 -6.23 3.12 20.27
CA ASP A 27 -5.40 3.58 21.38
C ASP A 27 -4.45 2.45 21.84
N PRO A 28 -3.13 2.56 21.58
CA PRO A 28 -2.16 1.54 21.96
C PRO A 28 -1.91 1.46 23.48
N GLU A 29 -2.27 2.47 24.26
CA GLU A 29 -1.98 2.51 25.71
C GLU A 29 -2.97 1.67 26.53
N GLY A 30 -4.22 1.58 26.09
CA GLY A 30 -5.27 0.77 26.73
C GLY A 30 -5.48 -0.63 26.14
N ALA A 31 -4.63 -1.06 25.20
CA ALA A 31 -4.84 -2.28 24.45
C ALA A 31 -4.67 -3.54 25.32
N THR A 32 -5.60 -4.48 25.20
CA THR A 32 -5.48 -5.83 25.80
C THR A 32 -4.80 -6.80 24.83
N GLU A 33 -4.33 -7.95 25.31
CA GLU A 33 -3.75 -8.99 24.43
C GLU A 33 -4.71 -9.44 23.32
N ALA A 34 -5.99 -9.58 23.64
CA ALA A 34 -7.02 -9.94 22.66
C ALA A 34 -7.18 -8.86 21.58
N ALA A 35 -7.16 -7.58 21.99
CA ALA A 35 -7.20 -6.46 21.05
C ALA A 35 -5.96 -6.41 20.16
N ILE A 36 -4.76 -6.68 20.72
CA ILE A 36 -3.51 -6.78 19.95
C ILE A 36 -3.60 -7.90 18.90
N ALA A 37 -4.09 -9.08 19.27
CA ALA A 37 -4.23 -10.19 18.33
C ALA A 37 -5.19 -9.87 17.18
N GLU A 38 -6.31 -9.19 17.45
CA GLU A 38 -7.23 -8.73 16.41
C GLU A 38 -6.55 -7.72 15.46
N ILE A 39 -5.72 -6.84 16.01
CA ILE A 39 -4.98 -5.83 15.25
C ILE A 39 -3.90 -6.47 14.39
N GLU A 40 -3.21 -7.49 14.88
CA GLU A 40 -2.25 -8.27 14.10
C GLU A 40 -2.93 -8.91 12.88
N ALA A 41 -4.10 -9.52 13.07
CA ALA A 41 -4.87 -10.10 11.97
C ALA A 41 -5.31 -9.04 10.94
N LYS A 42 -5.63 -7.82 11.38
CA LYS A 42 -5.93 -6.68 10.47
C LYS A 42 -4.67 -6.20 9.75
N PHE A 43 -3.54 -6.14 10.44
CA PHE A 43 -2.25 -5.76 9.87
C PHE A 43 -1.80 -6.75 8.79
N ASP A 44 -1.99 -8.05 8.98
CA ASP A 44 -1.68 -9.06 7.97
C ASP A 44 -2.52 -8.89 6.71
N LYS A 45 -3.82 -8.61 6.86
CA LYS A 45 -4.71 -8.28 5.73
C LYS A 45 -4.24 -7.03 4.98
N LEU A 46 -3.79 -6.01 5.72
CA LEU A 46 -3.27 -4.78 5.12
C LEU A 46 -1.96 -5.05 4.35
N ASN A 47 -1.04 -5.84 4.92
CA ASN A 47 0.21 -6.22 4.25
C ASN A 47 -0.05 -7.02 2.97
N LEU A 48 -1.04 -7.93 3.00
CA LEU A 48 -1.46 -8.65 1.80
C LEU A 48 -2.03 -7.70 0.74
N ALA A 49 -2.89 -6.75 1.14
CA ALA A 49 -3.43 -5.74 0.24
C ALA A 49 -2.33 -4.87 -0.37
N PHE A 50 -1.36 -4.43 0.43
CA PHE A 50 -0.18 -3.68 -0.04
C PHE A 50 0.66 -4.50 -1.03
N SER A 51 0.93 -5.77 -0.73
CA SER A 51 1.69 -6.65 -1.62
C SER A 51 0.98 -6.83 -2.97
N ASN A 52 -0.34 -6.98 -2.96
CA ASN A 52 -1.13 -7.09 -4.18
C ASN A 52 -1.16 -5.77 -4.97
N ALA A 53 -1.30 -4.64 -4.29
CA ALA A 53 -1.26 -3.33 -4.92
C ALA A 53 0.12 -3.04 -5.55
N LYS A 54 1.21 -3.44 -4.88
CA LYS A 54 2.56 -3.34 -5.42
C LYS A 54 2.72 -4.16 -6.71
N LYS A 55 2.26 -5.42 -6.72
CA LYS A 55 2.29 -6.25 -7.93
C LYS A 55 1.47 -5.67 -9.07
N ALA A 56 0.30 -5.10 -8.75
CA ALA A 56 -0.54 -4.43 -9.73
C ALA A 56 0.21 -3.22 -10.31
N TRP A 57 0.72 -2.32 -9.46
CA TRP A 57 1.51 -1.17 -9.90
C TRP A 57 2.72 -1.57 -10.76
N GLU A 58 3.49 -2.59 -10.35
CA GLU A 58 4.62 -3.09 -11.14
C GLU A 58 4.20 -3.57 -12.54
N LYS A 59 3.01 -4.15 -12.66
CA LYS A 59 2.45 -4.55 -13.95
C LYS A 59 2.05 -3.33 -14.78
N GLU A 60 1.22 -2.45 -14.23
CA GLU A 60 0.75 -1.24 -14.94
C GLU A 60 1.92 -0.35 -15.36
N ASN A 61 2.94 -0.21 -14.50
CA ASN A 61 4.13 0.58 -14.78
C ASN A 61 4.93 0.00 -15.95
N LYS A 62 5.04 -1.33 -16.05
CA LYS A 62 5.70 -1.97 -17.21
C LYS A 62 4.91 -1.79 -18.49
N GLU A 63 3.58 -1.86 -18.43
CA GLU A 63 2.70 -1.63 -19.59
C GLU A 63 2.83 -0.18 -20.09
N ALA A 64 2.81 0.79 -19.16
CA ALA A 64 3.04 2.20 -19.46
C ALA A 64 4.44 2.48 -20.03
N GLU A 65 5.49 1.90 -19.44
CA GLU A 65 6.87 2.06 -19.95
C GLU A 65 7.03 1.48 -21.36
N ALA A 66 6.41 0.33 -21.63
CA ALA A 66 6.46 -0.31 -22.94
C ALA A 66 5.81 0.55 -24.03
N ILE A 67 4.61 1.10 -23.76
CA ILE A 67 3.92 1.92 -24.75
C ILE A 67 4.61 3.27 -24.96
N ILE A 68 5.12 3.90 -23.88
CA ILE A 68 5.91 5.13 -23.96
C ILE A 68 7.20 4.89 -24.76
N SER A 69 7.89 3.77 -24.52
CA SER A 69 9.10 3.41 -25.26
C SER A 69 8.81 3.24 -26.75
N LEU A 70 7.73 2.54 -27.10
CA LEU A 70 7.31 2.36 -28.49
C LEU A 70 6.93 3.69 -29.15
N TYR A 71 6.19 4.55 -28.45
CA TYR A 71 5.84 5.89 -28.91
C TYR A 71 7.10 6.72 -29.20
N ASN A 72 8.06 6.74 -28.27
CA ASN A 72 9.31 7.49 -28.43
C ASN A 72 10.16 6.96 -29.59
N GLN A 73 10.22 5.64 -29.79
CA GLN A 73 10.90 5.05 -30.95
C GLN A 73 10.29 5.51 -32.28
N ARG A 74 8.95 5.54 -32.35
CA ARG A 74 8.22 6.02 -33.53
C ARG A 74 8.39 7.53 -33.72
N LEU A 75 8.41 8.30 -32.65
CA LEU A 75 8.67 9.75 -32.70
C LEU A 75 10.06 10.03 -33.26
N ALA A 76 11.10 9.34 -32.76
CA ALA A 76 12.47 9.48 -33.27
C ALA A 76 12.58 9.07 -34.76
N ALA A 77 11.84 8.03 -35.17
CA ALA A 77 11.75 7.66 -36.58
C ALA A 77 11.04 8.74 -37.43
N ALA A 78 9.99 9.39 -36.91
CA ALA A 78 9.31 10.49 -37.59
C ALA A 78 10.22 11.72 -37.73
N GLU A 79 10.95 12.07 -36.68
CA GLU A 79 11.97 13.14 -36.71
C GLU A 79 13.03 12.86 -37.77
N HIS A 80 13.50 11.60 -37.88
CA HIS A 80 14.43 11.23 -38.93
C HIS A 80 13.81 11.36 -40.34
N LEU A 81 12.59 10.87 -40.54
CA LEU A 81 11.89 10.95 -41.84
C LEU A 81 11.58 12.39 -42.26
N GLN A 82 11.39 13.30 -41.30
CA GLN A 82 11.24 14.74 -41.57
C GLN A 82 12.44 15.34 -42.30
N THR A 83 13.65 14.77 -42.12
CA THR A 83 14.86 15.22 -42.82
C THR A 83 14.96 14.74 -44.27
N LEU A 84 14.05 13.86 -44.71
CA LEU A 84 14.04 13.22 -46.03
C LEU A 84 12.78 13.63 -46.83
N PRO A 85 12.84 14.72 -47.63
CA PRO A 85 11.68 15.25 -48.35
C PRO A 85 11.00 14.24 -49.28
N GLU A 86 11.76 13.29 -49.81
CA GLU A 86 11.28 12.20 -50.68
C GLU A 86 10.48 11.11 -49.95
N LYS A 87 10.42 11.16 -48.61
CA LYS A 87 9.69 10.23 -47.74
C LYS A 87 8.47 10.85 -47.07
N ALA A 88 7.94 11.95 -47.62
CA ALA A 88 6.77 12.66 -47.07
C ALA A 88 5.56 11.76 -46.78
N ASP A 89 5.24 10.81 -47.67
CA ASP A 89 4.12 9.88 -47.46
C ASP A 89 4.32 8.96 -46.26
N ALA A 90 5.56 8.47 -46.06
CA ALA A 90 5.91 7.61 -44.93
C ALA A 90 5.89 8.40 -43.61
N LEU A 91 6.33 9.66 -43.64
CA LEU A 91 6.23 10.57 -42.50
C LEU A 91 4.76 10.79 -42.10
N ASN A 92 3.89 11.10 -43.06
CA ASN A 92 2.47 11.33 -42.80
C ASN A 92 1.78 10.10 -42.18
N GLN A 93 2.11 8.89 -42.67
CA GLN A 93 1.61 7.64 -42.08
C GLN A 93 2.08 7.46 -40.63
N LEU A 94 3.35 7.77 -40.36
CA LEU A 94 3.91 7.61 -39.01
C LEU A 94 3.35 8.64 -38.03
N VAL A 95 3.11 9.87 -38.49
CA VAL A 95 2.46 10.92 -37.69
C VAL A 95 1.03 10.52 -37.33
N ALA A 96 0.24 10.02 -38.28
CA ALA A 96 -1.10 9.51 -38.01
C ALA A 96 -1.08 8.36 -36.98
N MET A 97 -0.13 7.43 -37.10
CA MET A 97 0.05 6.35 -36.11
C MET A 97 0.43 6.88 -34.71
N LEU A 98 1.22 7.95 -34.62
CA LEU A 98 1.58 8.58 -33.35
C LEU A 98 0.36 9.27 -32.72
N GLU A 99 -0.45 9.96 -33.52
CA GLU A 99 -1.70 10.59 -33.07
C GLU A 99 -2.70 9.56 -32.54
N ASP A 100 -2.84 8.43 -33.23
CA ASP A 100 -3.70 7.31 -32.78
C ASP A 100 -3.19 6.66 -31.48
N MET A 101 -1.88 6.68 -31.24
CA MET A 101 -1.29 6.12 -30.02
C MET A 101 -1.40 7.03 -28.80
N LEU A 102 -1.52 8.36 -28.97
CA LEU A 102 -1.51 9.31 -27.86
C LEU A 102 -2.56 8.98 -26.78
N PRO A 103 -3.83 8.70 -27.11
CA PRO A 103 -4.84 8.34 -26.11
C PRO A 103 -4.47 7.08 -25.32
N ASP A 104 -3.84 6.10 -25.96
CA ASP A 104 -3.40 4.87 -25.30
C ASP A 104 -2.23 5.17 -24.35
N VAL A 105 -1.24 5.95 -24.78
CA VAL A 105 -0.10 6.37 -23.94
C VAL A 105 -0.58 7.12 -22.70
N GLU A 106 -1.50 8.07 -22.88
CA GLU A 106 -2.08 8.83 -21.78
C GLU A 106 -2.86 7.94 -20.81
N ARG A 107 -3.65 6.99 -21.35
CA ARG A 107 -4.39 6.02 -20.53
C ARG A 107 -3.45 5.15 -19.70
N GLU A 108 -2.47 4.49 -20.32
CA GLU A 108 -1.56 3.59 -19.59
C GLU A 108 -0.74 4.35 -18.53
N LYS A 109 -0.32 5.58 -18.84
CA LYS A 109 0.36 6.46 -17.87
C LYS A 109 -0.55 6.78 -16.68
N GLN A 110 -1.82 7.10 -16.93
CA GLN A 110 -2.78 7.37 -15.87
C GLN A 110 -3.05 6.13 -15.02
N GLU A 111 -3.21 4.95 -15.64
CA GLU A 111 -3.43 3.69 -14.91
C GLU A 111 -2.23 3.35 -14.00
N ALA A 112 -1.00 3.52 -14.49
CA ALA A 112 0.20 3.34 -13.69
C ALA A 112 0.30 4.35 -12.54
N GLN A 113 -0.09 5.62 -12.78
CA GLN A 113 -0.09 6.65 -11.75
C GLN A 113 -1.15 6.39 -10.66
N ASP A 114 -2.36 6.02 -11.04
CA ASP A 114 -3.43 5.67 -10.11
C ASP A 114 -3.05 4.46 -9.24
N ALA A 115 -2.45 3.43 -9.85
CA ALA A 115 -1.94 2.26 -9.13
C ALA A 115 -0.82 2.63 -8.15
N LYS A 116 0.07 3.55 -8.53
CA LYS A 116 1.14 4.06 -7.67
C LYS A 116 0.60 4.83 -6.47
N GLN A 117 -0.37 5.71 -6.69
CA GLN A 117 -1.02 6.48 -5.63
C GLN A 117 -1.67 5.55 -4.60
N TYR A 118 -2.47 4.59 -5.08
CA TYR A 118 -3.13 3.62 -4.22
C TYR A 118 -2.13 2.75 -3.43
N MET A 119 -1.06 2.28 -4.08
CA MET A 119 0.02 1.58 -3.38
C MET A 119 0.66 2.44 -2.28
N GLY A 120 0.91 3.73 -2.56
CA GLY A 120 1.50 4.66 -1.59
C GLY A 120 0.59 4.93 -0.39
N GLU A 121 -0.72 5.04 -0.60
CA GLU A 121 -1.71 5.14 0.49
C GLU A 121 -1.63 3.93 1.42
N LEU A 122 -1.63 2.71 0.85
CA LEU A 122 -1.49 1.47 1.61
C LEU A 122 -0.15 1.41 2.35
N GLU A 123 0.95 1.82 1.73
CA GLU A 123 2.26 1.88 2.38
C GLU A 123 2.25 2.79 3.61
N GLY A 124 1.60 3.96 3.48
CA GLY A 124 1.41 4.90 4.58
C GLY A 124 0.62 4.27 5.74
N LEU A 125 -0.46 3.55 5.43
CA LEU A 125 -1.25 2.84 6.44
C LEU A 125 -0.47 1.70 7.10
N VAL A 126 0.31 0.91 6.34
CA VAL A 126 1.17 -0.16 6.86
C VAL A 126 2.15 0.41 7.88
N LYS A 127 2.84 1.50 7.54
CA LYS A 127 3.81 2.17 8.44
C LYS A 127 3.15 2.63 9.73
N GLN A 128 1.98 3.27 9.64
CA GLN A 128 1.23 3.73 10.81
C GLN A 128 0.78 2.57 11.70
N TYR A 129 0.22 1.50 11.11
CA TYR A 129 -0.18 0.30 11.85
C TYR A 129 1.01 -0.34 12.57
N ALA A 130 2.16 -0.46 11.88
CA ALA A 130 3.35 -1.09 12.43
C ALA A 130 3.85 -0.38 13.70
N GLU A 131 3.89 0.96 13.67
CA GLU A 131 4.28 1.76 14.84
C GLU A 131 3.28 1.60 16.00
N LYS A 132 1.97 1.70 15.72
CA LYS A 132 0.95 1.53 16.78
C LYS A 132 0.96 0.14 17.38
N LEU A 133 1.11 -0.91 16.57
CA LEU A 133 1.20 -2.28 17.04
C LEU A 133 2.44 -2.51 17.91
N LYS A 134 3.59 -1.95 17.52
CA LYS A 134 4.82 -1.99 18.31
C LYS A 134 4.63 -1.33 19.68
N THR A 135 4.00 -0.15 19.73
CA THR A 135 3.71 0.54 20.99
C THR A 135 2.78 -0.29 21.88
N ALA A 136 1.68 -0.82 21.32
CA ALA A 136 0.73 -1.62 22.08
C ALA A 136 1.35 -2.88 22.69
N ARG A 137 2.17 -3.60 21.90
CA ARG A 137 2.94 -4.76 22.40
C ARG A 137 3.86 -4.35 23.55
N HIS A 138 4.51 -3.20 23.45
CA HIS A 138 5.39 -2.71 24.52
C HIS A 138 4.62 -2.37 25.79
N THR A 139 3.49 -1.69 25.69
CA THR A 139 2.65 -1.31 26.84
C THR A 139 2.12 -2.54 27.59
N VAL A 140 1.59 -3.53 26.87
CA VAL A 140 1.09 -4.76 27.50
C VAL A 140 2.20 -5.52 28.21
N GLU A 141 3.39 -5.61 27.60
CA GLU A 141 4.54 -6.26 28.23
C GLU A 141 4.98 -5.53 29.51
N GLN A 142 4.96 -4.20 29.53
CA GLN A 142 5.23 -3.42 30.74
C GLN A 142 4.16 -3.64 31.81
N ALA A 143 2.89 -3.64 31.44
CA ALA A 143 1.77 -3.87 32.34
C ALA A 143 1.85 -5.26 32.99
N LYS A 144 2.16 -6.30 32.20
CA LYS A 144 2.41 -7.67 32.71
C LYS A 144 3.51 -7.70 33.77
N LYS A 145 4.65 -7.06 33.49
CA LYS A 145 5.77 -6.98 34.44
C LYS A 145 5.40 -6.23 35.71
N ALA A 146 4.63 -5.15 35.61
CA ALA A 146 4.15 -4.40 36.77
C ALA A 146 3.20 -5.25 37.63
N MET A 147 2.28 -5.98 37.01
CA MET A 147 1.36 -6.89 37.70
C MET A 147 2.11 -8.00 38.43
N GLN A 148 3.06 -8.68 37.77
CA GLN A 148 3.88 -9.73 38.39
C GLN A 148 4.65 -9.22 39.61
N ARG A 149 5.21 -7.99 39.53
CA ARG A 149 5.88 -7.35 40.67
C ARG A 149 4.91 -7.04 41.80
N ALA A 150 3.72 -6.52 41.49
CA ALA A 150 2.71 -6.20 42.49
C ALA A 150 2.20 -7.46 43.20
N GLU A 151 2.01 -8.55 42.47
CA GLU A 151 1.59 -9.86 43.00
C GLU A 151 2.64 -10.43 43.96
N PHE A 152 3.92 -10.40 43.57
CA PHE A 152 5.03 -10.80 44.45
C PHE A 152 5.14 -9.95 45.72
N LEU A 153 4.96 -8.62 45.61
CA LEU A 153 4.97 -7.73 46.77
C LEU A 153 3.80 -8.00 47.71
N LYS A 154 2.63 -8.33 47.16
CA LYS A 154 1.44 -8.70 47.91
C LYS A 154 1.65 -10.01 48.67
N GLU A 155 2.12 -11.06 48.00
CA GLU A 155 2.44 -12.36 48.62
C GLU A 155 3.42 -12.19 49.79
N ARG A 156 4.51 -11.43 49.58
CA ARG A 156 5.49 -11.15 50.63
C ARG A 156 4.92 -10.34 51.79
N ALA A 157 3.96 -9.45 51.53
CA ALA A 157 3.29 -8.70 52.57
C ALA A 157 2.35 -9.58 53.39
N GLU A 158 1.66 -10.53 52.74
CA GLU A 158 0.80 -11.53 53.37
C GLU A 158 1.63 -12.49 54.26
N GLU A 159 2.75 -13.03 53.77
CA GLU A 159 3.68 -13.87 54.56
C GLU A 159 4.20 -13.17 55.82
N LYS A 160 4.54 -11.87 55.69
CA LYS A 160 4.98 -11.05 56.83
C LYS A 160 3.86 -10.79 57.84
N ALA A 161 2.62 -10.64 57.37
CA ALA A 161 1.47 -10.43 58.23
C ALA A 161 1.06 -11.72 58.97
N GLU A 162 1.20 -12.88 58.33
CA GLU A 162 0.95 -14.18 58.95
C GLU A 162 2.02 -14.55 59.98
N SER A 163 3.29 -14.29 59.70
CA SER A 163 4.39 -14.54 60.65
C SER A 163 4.44 -13.58 61.84
N ALA A 164 3.69 -12.48 61.79
CA ALA A 164 3.54 -11.52 62.89
C ALA A 164 2.28 -11.74 63.75
N LYS A 165 1.45 -12.74 63.41
CA LYS A 165 0.30 -13.20 64.19
C LYS A 165 0.67 -14.40 65.06
#